data_AF-A0A2E1QPV4-F1
#
_entry.id   AF-A0A2E1QPV4-F1
#
_cell.length_a   1.000
_cell.length_b   1.000
_cell.length_c   1.000
_cell.angle_alpha   90.00
_cell.angle_beta   90.00
_cell.angle_gamma   90.00
#
_symmetry.space_group_name_H-M   'P 1'
#
loop_
_entity.id
_entity.type
_entity.pdbx_description
1 polymer ?
#
loop_
_entity_poly.entity_id
_entity_poly.type
_entity_poly.pdbx_seq_one_letter_code
_entity_poly.pdbx_strand_id
1 'polypeptide(L)'
;MIILTLMAITTLGIVKLRNLFSVVILSTIYSFLMATLLLIFDAVDVALTEAAVGAGVSTVLMLTVIYYTKTTEEKPKHSSIIPIMVCLAIGGLLIYGTYGLPPFGASDTPLHNHVSAQYLQRSIPETGVPNVVTSVLASYRGFDTLGEVIVVFTAAIGVISLLKKDNS
;
A
#
# COMPACT_ATOMS: atom_id res chain seq x y z
N MET A 1 12.05 14.78 1.65
CA MET A 1 12.71 14.66 0.34
C MET A 1 13.70 13.49 0.26
N ILE A 2 14.57 13.30 1.25
CA ILE A 2 15.54 12.18 1.26
C ILE A 2 14.87 10.80 1.09
N ILE A 3 13.77 10.54 1.80
CA ILE A 3 13.06 9.24 1.70
C ILE A 3 12.47 9.04 0.30
N LEU A 4 11.86 10.07 -0.29
CA LEU A 4 11.34 10.00 -1.66
C LEU A 4 12.45 9.68 -2.68
N THR A 5 13.63 10.29 -2.52
CA THR A 5 14.77 9.97 -3.39
C THR A 5 15.27 8.54 -3.19
N LEU A 6 15.32 8.03 -1.95
CA LEU A 6 15.68 6.64 -1.67
C LEU A 6 14.66 5.67 -2.27
N MET A 7 13.36 5.96 -2.13
CA MET A 7 12.30 5.16 -2.73
C MET A 7 12.45 5.10 -4.25
N ALA A 8 12.67 6.25 -4.91
CA ALA A 8 12.89 6.29 -6.36
C ALA A 8 14.11 5.44 -6.78
N ILE A 9 15.21 5.50 -6.03
CA ILE A 9 16.40 4.68 -6.28
C ILE A 9 16.07 3.19 -6.13
N THR A 10 15.35 2.78 -5.08
CA THR A 10 14.97 1.38 -4.87
C THR A 10 14.05 0.87 -5.99
N THR A 11 13.09 1.67 -6.44
CA THR A 11 12.20 1.32 -7.57
C THR A 11 12.98 1.14 -8.87
N LEU A 12 13.95 2.02 -9.16
CA LEU A 12 14.83 1.86 -10.32
C LEU A 12 15.70 0.60 -10.21
N GLY A 13 16.12 0.23 -9.00
CA GLY A 13 16.80 -1.03 -8.72
C GLY A 13 15.92 -2.24 -9.04
N ILE A 14 14.67 -2.25 -8.56
CA ILE A 14 13.69 -3.32 -8.81
C ILE A 14 13.50 -3.57 -10.30
N VAL A 15 13.35 -2.52 -11.11
CA VAL A 15 13.12 -2.62 -12.56
C VAL A 15 14.35 -3.16 -13.32
N LYS A 16 15.56 -2.95 -12.80
CA LYS A 16 16.80 -3.36 -13.47
C LYS A 16 17.27 -4.76 -13.10
N LEU A 17 16.90 -5.25 -11.92
CA LEU A 17 17.37 -6.55 -11.43
C LEU A 17 16.54 -7.69 -12.02
N ARG A 18 17.25 -8.71 -12.52
CA ARG A 18 16.65 -9.96 -13.02
C ARG A 18 16.62 -11.08 -11.99
N ASN A 19 17.29 -10.88 -10.86
CA ASN A 19 17.29 -11.82 -9.75
C ASN A 19 16.09 -11.52 -8.85
N LEU A 20 15.11 -12.42 -8.86
CA LEU A 20 13.85 -12.28 -8.12
C LEU A 20 14.09 -12.23 -6.62
N PHE A 21 15.12 -12.91 -6.10
CA PHE A 21 15.48 -12.80 -4.68
C PHE A 21 15.87 -11.35 -4.33
N SER A 22 16.72 -10.74 -5.16
CA SER A 22 17.12 -9.34 -4.97
C SER A 22 15.95 -8.37 -5.15
N VAL A 23 15.03 -8.66 -6.08
CA VAL A 23 13.80 -7.88 -6.27
C VAL A 23 12.91 -7.94 -5.02
N VAL A 24 12.76 -9.10 -4.39
CA VAL A 24 11.98 -9.24 -3.15
C VAL A 24 12.61 -8.42 -2.04
N ILE A 25 13.93 -8.53 -1.83
CA ILE A 25 14.63 -7.74 -0.80
C ILE A 25 14.49 -6.22 -1.05
N LEU A 26 14.63 -5.76 -2.28
CA LEU A 26 14.43 -4.33 -2.60
C LEU A 26 12.97 -3.90 -2.41
N SER A 27 12.00 -4.78 -2.69
CA SER A 27 10.58 -4.51 -2.45
C SER A 27 10.27 -4.40 -0.95
N THR A 28 10.89 -5.23 -0.12
CA THR A 28 10.82 -5.11 1.36
C THR A 28 11.37 -3.78 1.85
N ILE A 29 12.54 -3.36 1.33
CA ILE A 29 13.13 -2.06 1.66
C ILE A 29 12.20 -0.92 1.21
N TYR A 30 11.62 -1.02 0.02
CA TYR A 30 10.65 -0.03 -0.48
C TYR A 30 9.44 0.11 0.46
N SER A 31 8.81 -1.00 0.86
CA SER A 31 7.68 -0.97 1.81
C SER A 31 8.07 -0.41 3.18
N PHE A 32 9.27 -0.71 3.67
CA PHE A 32 9.74 -0.15 4.93
C PHE A 32 9.99 1.38 4.84
N LEU A 33 10.55 1.85 3.71
CA LEU A 33 10.70 3.28 3.44
C LEU A 33 9.32 3.96 3.30
N MET A 34 8.35 3.30 2.68
CA MET A 34 6.98 3.79 2.58
C MET A 34 6.31 3.90 3.96
N ALA A 35 6.44 2.89 4.82
CA ALA A 35 5.95 2.96 6.20
C ALA A 35 6.57 4.12 6.98
N THR A 36 7.88 4.36 6.80
CA THR A 36 8.57 5.51 7.41
C THR A 36 8.03 6.85 6.87
N LEU A 37 7.73 6.93 5.57
CA LEU A 37 7.14 8.11 4.95
C LEU A 37 5.72 8.37 5.49
N LEU A 38 4.91 7.34 5.69
CA LEU A 38 3.58 7.45 6.30
C LEU A 38 3.66 7.92 7.77
N LEU A 39 4.68 7.48 8.51
CA LEU A 39 4.92 7.96 9.87
C LEU A 39 5.26 9.45 9.89
N ILE A 40 6.02 9.95 8.91
CA ILE A 40 6.30 11.40 8.76
C ILE A 40 5.04 12.20 8.42
N PHE A 41 4.04 11.57 7.81
CA PHE A 41 2.73 12.17 7.55
C PHE A 41 1.74 11.99 8.70
N ASP A 42 2.23 11.65 9.90
CA ASP A 42 1.42 11.43 11.12
C ASP A 42 0.35 10.32 10.97
N ALA A 43 0.50 9.44 9.97
CA ALA A 43 -0.41 8.33 9.71
C ALA A 43 0.10 7.04 10.37
N VAL A 44 0.19 7.03 11.71
CA VAL A 44 0.82 5.93 12.48
C VAL A 44 0.11 4.58 12.28
N ASP A 45 -1.23 4.57 12.31
CA ASP A 45 -2.01 3.33 12.14
C ASP A 45 -1.75 2.71 10.76
N VAL A 46 -1.75 3.53 9.70
CA VAL A 46 -1.49 3.08 8.32
C VAL A 46 -0.03 2.63 8.18
N ALA A 47 0.92 3.37 8.77
CA ALA A 47 2.34 3.00 8.77
C ALA A 47 2.58 1.64 9.42
N LEU A 48 1.89 1.33 10.52
CA LEU A 48 1.98 0.03 11.19
C LEU A 48 1.44 -1.09 10.30
N THR A 49 0.30 -0.87 9.61
CA THR A 49 -0.24 -1.86 8.67
C THR A 49 0.66 -2.08 7.45
N GLU A 50 1.26 -1.02 6.90
CA GLU A 50 2.21 -1.13 5.78
C GLU A 50 3.49 -1.86 6.20
N ALA A 51 4.02 -1.58 7.39
CA ALA A 51 5.19 -2.29 7.90
C ALA A 51 4.87 -3.78 8.13
N ALA A 52 3.72 -4.10 8.73
CA ALA A 52 3.33 -5.48 9.02
C ALA A 52 3.04 -6.29 7.75
N VAL A 53 2.24 -5.74 6.83
CA VAL A 53 1.77 -6.46 5.64
C VAL A 53 2.75 -6.32 4.48
N GLY A 54 3.17 -5.10 4.16
CA GLY A 54 4.06 -4.80 3.03
C GLY A 54 5.47 -5.31 3.25
N ALA A 55 6.11 -4.92 4.37
CA ALA A 55 7.48 -5.38 4.66
C ALA A 55 7.52 -6.77 5.32
N GLY A 56 6.52 -7.14 6.13
CA GLY A 56 6.47 -8.42 6.84
C GLY A 56 5.89 -9.57 6.00
N VAL A 57 4.55 -9.66 5.96
CA VAL A 57 3.82 -10.80 5.39
C VAL A 57 4.13 -11.01 3.91
N SER A 58 4.11 -9.95 3.10
CA SER A 58 4.38 -10.03 1.66
C SER A 58 5.77 -10.58 1.36
N THR A 59 6.79 -10.16 2.12
CA THR A 59 8.16 -10.66 1.99
C THR A 59 8.23 -12.17 2.24
N VAL A 60 7.60 -12.66 3.32
CA VAL A 60 7.59 -14.09 3.63
C VAL A 60 6.87 -14.88 2.54
N LEU A 61 5.73 -14.39 2.05
CA LEU A 61 4.99 -15.02 0.97
C LEU A 61 5.80 -15.06 -0.33
N MET A 62 6.42 -13.96 -0.74
CA MET A 62 7.23 -13.92 -1.96
C MET A 62 8.49 -14.76 -1.87
N LEU A 63 9.16 -14.80 -0.71
CA LEU A 63 10.27 -15.72 -0.48
C LEU A 63 9.83 -17.18 -0.55
N THR A 64 8.64 -17.49 -0.02
CA THR A 64 8.05 -18.84 -0.11
C THR A 64 7.76 -19.21 -1.56
N VAL A 65 7.17 -18.30 -2.34
CA VAL A 65 6.94 -18.52 -3.78
C VAL A 65 8.27 -18.74 -4.51
N ILE A 66 9.30 -17.95 -4.25
CA ILE A 66 10.61 -18.11 -4.88
C ILE A 66 11.29 -19.41 -4.44
N TYR A 67 11.08 -19.85 -3.20
CA TYR A 67 11.60 -21.14 -2.71
C TYR A 67 11.02 -22.33 -3.50
N TYR A 68 9.74 -22.26 -3.88
CA TYR A 68 9.08 -23.28 -4.70
C TYR A 68 9.20 -23.04 -6.22
N THR A 69 9.82 -21.94 -6.67
CA THR A 69 9.94 -21.58 -8.08
C THR A 69 11.39 -21.25 -8.45
N LYS A 70 11.63 -20.60 -9.58
CA LYS A 70 12.97 -20.16 -10.00
C LYS A 70 13.25 -18.77 -9.45
N THR A 71 14.51 -18.50 -9.11
CA THR A 71 14.99 -17.19 -8.62
C THR A 71 15.36 -16.21 -9.74
N THR A 72 15.37 -16.65 -11.00
CA THR A 72 15.77 -15.82 -12.15
C THR A 72 14.59 -15.58 -13.07
N GLU A 73 14.43 -14.33 -13.49
CA GLU A 73 13.41 -13.91 -14.45
C GLU A 73 13.58 -14.63 -15.81
N GLU A 74 12.48 -15.13 -16.36
CA GLU A 74 12.45 -15.72 -17.71
C GLU A 74 12.57 -14.60 -18.78
N LYS A 75 13.27 -14.88 -19.87
CA LYS A 75 13.50 -13.87 -20.92
C LYS A 75 12.16 -13.43 -21.54
N PRO A 76 11.95 -12.12 -21.79
CA PRO A 76 10.71 -11.63 -22.38
C PRO A 76 10.54 -12.21 -23.80
N LYS A 77 9.39 -12.82 -24.06
CA LYS A 77 9.04 -13.42 -25.37
C LYS A 77 8.56 -12.39 -26.41
N HIS A 78 8.19 -11.18 -25.98
CA HIS A 78 7.69 -10.10 -26.83
C HIS A 78 8.47 -8.81 -26.56
N SER A 79 8.42 -7.85 -27.49
CA SER A 79 8.99 -6.52 -27.29
C SER A 79 8.27 -5.77 -26.16
N SER A 80 9.05 -5.18 -25.24
CA SER A 80 8.52 -4.44 -24.08
C SER A 80 8.02 -3.03 -24.41
N ILE A 81 7.99 -2.65 -25.69
CA ILE A 81 7.74 -1.27 -26.14
C ILE A 81 6.30 -0.85 -25.84
N ILE A 82 5.33 -1.72 -26.13
CA ILE A 82 3.90 -1.45 -25.86
C ILE A 82 3.64 -1.35 -24.35
N PRO A 83 4.09 -2.31 -23.50
CA PRO A 83 3.96 -2.18 -22.04
C PRO A 83 4.58 -0.90 -21.47
N ILE A 84 5.77 -0.51 -21.95
CA ILE A 84 6.45 0.72 -21.50
C ILE A 84 5.64 1.96 -21.89
N MET A 85 5.13 2.02 -23.13
CA MET A 85 4.32 3.14 -23.60
C MET A 85 3.04 3.28 -22.77
N VAL A 86 2.35 2.17 -22.47
CA VAL A 86 1.15 2.16 -21.63
C VAL A 86 1.49 2.62 -20.21
N CYS A 87 2.57 2.12 -19.62
CA CYS A 87 3.02 2.53 -18.29
C CYS A 87 3.32 4.04 -18.22
N LEU A 88 4.03 4.58 -19.22
CA LEU A 88 4.32 6.01 -19.31
C LEU A 88 3.06 6.85 -19.53
N ALA A 89 2.12 6.39 -20.35
CA ALA A 89 0.85 7.08 -20.57
C ALA A 89 0.01 7.15 -19.28
N ILE A 90 -0.12 6.03 -18.56
CA ILE A 90 -0.85 5.99 -17.28
C ILE A 90 -0.13 6.83 -16.23
N GLY A 91 1.19 6.70 -16.11
CA GLY A 91 2.00 7.51 -15.18
C GLY A 91 1.87 9.01 -15.46
N GLY A 92 1.92 9.42 -16.73
CA GLY A 92 1.70 10.79 -17.16
C GLY A 92 0.28 11.29 -16.85
N LEU A 93 -0.74 10.45 -17.06
CA LEU A 93 -2.13 10.79 -16.74
C LEU A 93 -2.34 10.96 -15.23
N LEU A 94 -1.71 10.12 -14.40
CA LEU A 94 -1.75 10.27 -12.95
C LEU A 94 -1.07 11.57 -12.50
N ILE A 95 0.10 11.91 -13.05
CA ILE A 95 0.78 13.19 -12.78
C ILE A 95 -0.06 14.38 -13.27
N TYR A 96 -0.73 14.26 -14.43
CA TYR A 96 -1.65 15.28 -14.90
C TYR A 96 -2.82 15.48 -13.93
N GLY A 97 -3.38 14.39 -13.41
CA GLY A 97 -4.44 14.42 -12.39
C GLY A 97 -4.03 15.10 -11.10
N THR A 98 -2.75 15.02 -10.68
CA THR A 98 -2.31 15.70 -9.45
C THR A 98 -2.25 17.21 -9.57
N TYR A 99 -2.09 17.77 -10.78
CA TYR A 99 -2.19 19.23 -10.98
C TYR A 99 -3.60 19.78 -10.72
N GLY A 100 -4.63 18.94 -10.80
CA GLY A 100 -6.00 19.30 -10.47
C GLY A 100 -6.31 19.25 -8.98
N LEU A 101 -5.38 18.78 -8.14
CA LEU A 101 -5.56 18.72 -6.70
C LEU A 101 -5.17 20.06 -6.05
N PRO A 102 -5.90 20.52 -5.02
CA PRO A 102 -5.51 21.69 -4.27
C PRO A 102 -4.14 21.48 -3.60
N PRO A 103 -3.36 22.55 -3.36
CA PRO A 103 -2.03 22.44 -2.80
C PRO A 103 -2.04 21.70 -1.45
N PHE A 104 -1.08 20.82 -1.24
CA PHE A 104 -0.88 20.15 0.05
C PHE A 104 -0.77 21.20 1.17
N GLY A 105 -1.69 21.15 2.13
CA GLY A 105 -1.72 22.07 3.27
C GLY A 105 -2.42 23.42 3.04
N ALA A 106 -3.10 23.63 1.89
CA ALA A 106 -3.93 24.82 1.71
C ALA A 106 -5.15 24.78 2.65
N SER A 107 -5.28 25.84 3.47
CA SER A 107 -6.38 26.11 4.41
C SER A 107 -7.77 26.18 3.76
N ASP A 108 -7.78 26.29 2.44
CA ASP A 108 -8.90 26.58 1.54
C ASP A 108 -9.33 25.31 0.76
N THR A 109 -8.89 24.14 1.23
CA THR A 109 -9.38 22.84 0.77
C THR A 109 -10.82 22.58 1.27
N PRO A 110 -11.74 22.03 0.44
CA PRO A 110 -13.10 21.67 0.87
C PRO A 110 -13.16 20.69 2.05
N LEU A 111 -12.05 19.96 2.30
CA LEU A 111 -11.83 19.09 3.44
C LEU A 111 -11.81 19.84 4.80
N HIS A 112 -11.40 21.11 4.82
CA HIS A 112 -11.33 21.92 6.05
C HIS A 112 -12.63 22.67 6.37
N ASN A 113 -13.53 22.86 5.40
CA ASN A 113 -14.63 23.80 5.59
C ASN A 113 -15.88 23.22 6.26
N HIS A 114 -16.11 21.91 6.32
CA HIS A 114 -17.41 21.40 6.82
C HIS A 114 -17.40 20.15 7.72
N VAL A 115 -16.26 19.46 7.94
CA VAL A 115 -16.31 18.20 8.73
C VAL A 115 -15.20 18.05 9.78
N SER A 116 -14.00 18.61 9.57
CA SER A 116 -12.87 18.47 10.51
C SER A 116 -13.10 19.14 11.87
N ALA A 117 -13.77 20.31 11.91
CA ALA A 117 -14.04 21.02 13.16
C ALA A 117 -15.07 20.32 14.07
N GLN A 118 -16.03 19.57 13.50
CA GLN A 118 -17.04 18.83 14.29
C GLN A 118 -16.47 17.53 14.90
N TYR A 119 -15.58 16.83 14.21
CA TYR A 119 -14.93 15.64 14.76
C TYR A 119 -13.96 15.97 15.92
N LEU A 120 -13.27 17.11 15.86
CA LEU A 120 -12.41 17.57 16.95
C LEU A 120 -13.17 18.01 18.21
N GLN A 121 -14.36 18.60 18.08
CA GLN A 121 -15.14 19.09 19.23
C GLN A 121 -16.06 18.03 19.87
N ARG A 122 -16.50 16.99 19.14
CA ARG A 122 -17.47 15.99 19.67
C ARG A 122 -16.88 14.63 20.04
N SER A 123 -15.65 14.30 19.63
CA SER A 123 -15.08 12.95 19.89
C SER A 123 -14.81 12.67 21.38
N ILE A 124 -14.38 13.67 22.15
CA ILE A 124 -14.01 13.50 23.56
C ILE A 124 -15.22 13.20 24.48
N PRO A 125 -16.36 13.91 24.39
CA PRO A 125 -17.48 13.66 25.30
C PRO A 125 -18.34 12.43 24.96
N GLU A 126 -18.35 11.93 23.70
CA GLU A 126 -19.25 10.83 23.31
C GLU A 126 -18.61 9.43 23.25
N THR A 127 -17.28 9.31 23.08
CA THR A 127 -16.66 7.98 22.84
C THR A 127 -15.64 7.52 23.89
N GLY A 128 -15.07 8.42 24.69
CA GLY A 128 -14.12 8.06 25.75
C GLY A 128 -12.79 7.44 25.26
N VAL A 129 -12.54 7.39 23.95
CA VAL A 129 -11.34 6.81 23.35
C VAL A 129 -10.45 7.93 22.79
N PRO A 130 -9.18 8.05 23.24
CA PRO A 130 -8.31 9.18 22.88
C PRO A 130 -7.81 9.17 21.42
N ASN A 131 -7.95 8.05 20.68
CA ASN A 131 -7.54 7.96 19.29
C ASN A 131 -8.72 8.22 18.33
N VAL A 132 -8.70 9.39 17.68
CA VAL A 132 -9.73 9.88 16.75
C VAL A 132 -9.87 8.98 15.50
N VAL A 133 -8.80 8.30 15.08
CA VAL A 133 -8.85 7.39 13.91
C VAL A 133 -9.62 6.11 14.26
N THR A 134 -9.40 5.57 15.45
CA THR A 134 -10.10 4.37 15.94
C THR A 134 -11.59 4.65 16.19
N SER A 135 -11.95 5.83 16.70
CA SER A 135 -13.35 6.18 16.96
C SER A 135 -14.15 6.41 15.68
N VAL A 136 -13.54 6.99 14.64
CA VAL A 136 -14.17 7.18 13.31
C VAL A 136 -14.34 5.86 12.56
N LEU A 137 -13.33 4.98 12.57
CA LEU A 137 -13.42 3.64 11.96
C LEU A 137 -14.46 2.75 12.66
N ALA A 138 -14.52 2.78 14.00
CA ALA A 138 -15.46 1.97 14.77
C ALA A 138 -16.91 2.49 14.73
N SER A 139 -17.13 3.81 14.64
CA SER A 139 -18.48 4.39 14.84
C SER A 139 -19.14 4.92 13.55
N TYR A 140 -18.38 5.44 12.57
CA TYR A 140 -18.95 6.08 11.37
C TYR A 140 -18.74 5.29 10.06
N ARG A 141 -17.76 4.38 10.01
CA ARG A 141 -17.43 3.56 8.82
C ARG A 141 -17.35 2.04 9.08
N GLY A 142 -18.02 1.55 10.13
CA GLY A 142 -17.99 0.14 10.51
C GLY A 142 -18.49 -0.85 9.43
N PHE A 143 -19.32 -0.41 8.48
CA PHE A 143 -19.73 -1.23 7.34
C PHE A 143 -18.63 -1.38 6.26
N ASP A 144 -17.79 -0.36 6.09
CA ASP A 144 -16.65 -0.38 5.14
C ASP A 144 -15.58 -1.36 5.64
N THR A 145 -15.26 -1.29 6.93
CA THR A 145 -14.32 -2.22 7.58
C THR A 145 -14.86 -3.65 7.68
N LEU A 146 -16.17 -3.84 7.86
CA LEU A 146 -16.79 -5.17 7.77
C LEU A 146 -16.64 -5.77 6.36
N GLY A 147 -16.82 -4.94 5.32
CA GLY A 147 -16.58 -5.32 3.94
C GLY A 147 -15.13 -5.75 3.68
N GLU A 148 -14.16 -4.96 4.15
CA GLU A 148 -12.73 -5.30 4.07
C GLU A 148 -12.42 -6.66 4.73
N VAL A 149 -12.95 -6.90 5.93
CA VAL A 149 -12.76 -8.18 6.65
C VAL A 149 -13.36 -9.35 5.87
N ILE A 150 -14.56 -9.19 5.28
CA ILE A 150 -15.19 -10.23 4.46
C ILE A 150 -14.33 -10.56 3.23
N VAL A 151 -13.75 -9.55 2.57
CA VAL A 151 -12.86 -9.75 1.41
C VAL A 151 -11.60 -10.50 1.82
N VAL A 152 -10.92 -10.08 2.89
CA VAL A 152 -9.71 -10.75 3.39
C VAL A 152 -10.01 -12.19 3.81
N PHE A 153 -11.13 -12.42 4.50
CA PHE A 153 -11.57 -13.75 4.91
C PHE A 153 -11.85 -14.65 3.70
N THR A 154 -12.53 -14.13 2.69
CA THR A 154 -12.83 -14.86 1.45
C THR A 154 -11.54 -15.20 0.69
N ALA A 155 -10.59 -14.26 0.61
CA ALA A 155 -9.28 -14.51 0.01
C ALA A 155 -8.50 -15.59 0.76
N ALA A 156 -8.52 -15.57 2.10
CA ALA A 156 -7.87 -16.59 2.94
C ALA A 156 -8.47 -17.99 2.70
N ILE A 157 -9.81 -18.11 2.66
CA ILE A 157 -10.48 -19.37 2.32
C ILE A 157 -10.10 -19.82 0.90
N GLY A 158 -10.06 -18.89 -0.07
CA GLY A 158 -9.66 -19.19 -1.44
C GLY A 158 -8.25 -19.76 -1.52
N VAL A 159 -7.28 -19.17 -0.81
CA VAL A 159 -5.90 -19.67 -0.75
C VAL A 159 -5.84 -21.05 -0.09
N ILE A 160 -6.53 -21.25 1.04
CA ILE A 160 -6.57 -22.57 1.72
C ILE A 160 -7.19 -23.62 0.80
N SER A 161 -8.28 -23.28 0.09
CA SER A 161 -8.95 -24.18 -0.85
C SER A 161 -8.05 -24.52 -2.05
N LEU A 162 -7.24 -23.58 -2.53
CA LEU A 162 -6.30 -23.80 -3.63
C LEU A 162 -5.10 -24.65 -3.21
N LEU A 163 -4.59 -24.45 -1.99
CA LEU A 163 -3.47 -25.21 -1.44
C LEU A 163 -3.88 -26.59 -0.88
N LYS A 164 -5.18 -26.83 -0.70
CA LYS A 164 -5.71 -28.13 -0.30
C LYS A 164 -5.41 -29.13 -1.41
N LYS A 165 -4.41 -29.97 -1.15
CA LYS A 165 -3.94 -31.04 -2.03
C LYS A 165 -5.10 -31.86 -2.59
N ASP A 166 -5.18 -31.93 -3.92
CA ASP A 166 -6.00 -32.92 -4.60
C ASP A 166 -5.30 -34.27 -4.43
N ASN A 167 -5.86 -35.14 -3.59
CA ASN A 167 -5.42 -36.53 -3.50
C ASN A 167 -6.10 -37.29 -4.66
N SER A 168 -5.59 -37.10 -5.88
CA SER A 168 -5.90 -37.92 -7.05
C SER A 168 -4.63 -38.60 -7.56
#